data_AF-A0A967WGB3-F1
#
_entry.id   AF-A0A967WGB3-F1
#
_cell.length_a   1.000
_cell.length_b   1.000
_cell.length_c   1.000
_cell.angle_alpha   90.00
_cell.angle_beta   90.00
_cell.angle_gamma   90.00
#
_symmetry.space_group_name_H-M   'P 1'
#
loop_
_entity.id
_entity.type
_entity.pdbx_description
1 polymer ?
#
loop_
_entity_poly.entity_id
_entity_poly.type
_entity_poly.pdbx_seq_one_letter_code
_entity_poly.pdbx_strand_id
1 'polypeptide(L)'
;MTGVDRTAAYLQKARDAAGVEGLAVEWIEADAREFLRPAAFDLAINMYTSFGYFEDPAEDRRVAENLCTSLSPGGNLVMDLMGKERLARIFSPRSWDELPDGSLFLQERE
;
A
#
# COMPACT_ATOMS: atom_id res chain seq x y z
N MET A 1 -10.04 -8.15 -10.78
CA MET A 1 -9.22 -7.62 -9.65
C MET A 1 -9.19 -6.11 -9.76
N THR A 2 -9.15 -5.39 -8.64
CA THR A 2 -9.02 -3.92 -8.60
C THR A 2 -7.76 -3.56 -7.82
N GLY A 3 -6.91 -2.73 -8.40
CA GLY A 3 -5.73 -2.14 -7.75
C GLY A 3 -5.95 -0.65 -7.49
N VAL A 4 -5.65 -0.20 -6.28
CA VAL A 4 -5.83 1.19 -5.85
C VAL A 4 -4.51 1.72 -5.31
N ASP A 5 -4.06 2.85 -5.83
CA ASP A 5 -2.89 3.56 -5.32
C ASP A 5 -3.09 5.07 -5.56
N ARG A 6 -2.55 5.90 -4.69
CA ARG A 6 -2.60 7.37 -4.86
C ARG A 6 -1.62 7.88 -5.92
N THR A 7 -0.68 7.04 -6.34
CA THR A 7 0.48 7.42 -7.16
C THR A 7 0.27 6.97 -8.60
N ALA A 8 -0.11 7.90 -9.48
CA ALA A 8 -0.34 7.64 -10.90
C ALA A 8 0.79 6.85 -11.58
N ALA A 9 2.05 7.18 -11.27
CA ALA A 9 3.22 6.51 -11.84
C ALA A 9 3.31 5.02 -11.46
N TYR A 10 2.90 4.65 -10.24
CA TYR A 10 2.87 3.24 -9.80
C TYR A 10 1.77 2.48 -10.51
N LEU A 11 0.59 3.09 -10.67
CA LEU A 11 -0.51 2.50 -11.44
C LEU A 11 -0.14 2.30 -12.90
N GLN A 12 0.57 3.24 -13.52
CA GLN A 12 1.04 3.08 -14.89
C GLN A 12 2.00 1.88 -15.02
N LYS A 13 2.98 1.79 -14.13
CA LYS A 13 3.91 0.65 -14.11
C LYS A 13 3.17 -0.69 -13.91
N ALA A 14 2.17 -0.72 -13.05
CA ALA A 14 1.35 -1.90 -12.80
C ALA A 14 0.48 -2.27 -14.01
N ARG A 15 -0.10 -1.27 -14.70
CA ARG A 15 -0.83 -1.46 -15.98
C ARG A 15 0.06 -2.09 -17.04
N ASP A 16 1.27 -1.58 -17.21
CA ASP A 16 2.21 -2.09 -18.22
C ASP A 16 2.58 -3.55 -17.94
N ALA A 17 2.89 -3.87 -16.67
CA ALA A 17 3.19 -5.23 -16.25
C ALA A 17 1.99 -6.19 -16.44
N ALA A 18 0.79 -5.76 -16.08
CA ALA A 18 -0.43 -6.53 -16.31
C ALA A 18 -0.73 -6.74 -17.80
N GLY A 19 -0.42 -5.75 -18.65
CA GLY A 19 -0.55 -5.84 -20.09
C GLY A 19 0.36 -6.90 -20.71
N VAL A 20 1.61 -7.02 -20.24
CA VAL A 20 2.54 -8.07 -20.66
C VAL A 20 2.00 -9.46 -20.33
N GLU A 21 1.40 -9.62 -19.16
CA GLU A 21 0.83 -10.89 -18.68
C GLU A 21 -0.62 -11.13 -19.18
N GLY A 22 -1.21 -10.19 -19.93
CA GLY A 22 -2.59 -10.27 -20.41
C GLY A 22 -3.66 -10.25 -19.31
N LEU A 23 -3.35 -9.67 -18.14
CA LEU A 23 -4.23 -9.65 -16.97
C LEU A 23 -5.25 -8.51 -17.05
N ALA A 24 -6.52 -8.86 -16.86
CA ALA A 24 -7.60 -7.88 -16.74
C ALA A 24 -7.71 -7.34 -15.30
N VAL A 25 -7.14 -6.16 -15.07
CA VAL A 25 -7.16 -5.47 -13.78
C VAL A 25 -7.72 -4.07 -13.95
N GLU A 26 -8.66 -3.70 -13.08
CA GLU A 26 -9.12 -2.33 -12.94
C GLU A 26 -8.14 -1.57 -12.04
N TRP A 27 -7.66 -0.41 -12.49
CA TRP A 27 -6.71 0.39 -11.71
C TRP A 27 -7.32 1.76 -11.43
N ILE A 28 -7.31 2.16 -10.17
CA ILE A 28 -7.96 3.36 -9.66
C ILE A 28 -6.94 4.22 -8.95
N GLU A 29 -6.80 5.47 -9.39
CA GLU A 29 -6.03 6.48 -8.68
C GLU A 29 -6.89 7.09 -7.59
N ALA A 30 -6.62 6.70 -6.34
CA ALA A 30 -7.35 7.20 -5.18
C ALA A 30 -6.54 7.05 -3.90
N ASP A 31 -6.85 7.89 -2.93
CA ASP A 31 -6.41 7.70 -1.56
C ASP A 31 -7.21 6.55 -0.90
N ALA A 32 -6.53 5.69 -0.13
CA ALA A 32 -7.16 4.56 0.55
C ALA A 32 -8.24 4.98 1.56
N ARG A 33 -8.18 6.23 2.06
CA ARG A 33 -9.19 6.83 2.95
C ARG A 33 -10.49 7.19 2.21
N GLU A 34 -10.44 7.30 0.88
CA GLU A 34 -11.55 7.71 0.04
C GLU A 34 -12.12 6.56 -0.80
N PHE A 35 -11.32 5.55 -1.12
CA PHE A 35 -11.78 4.40 -1.86
C PHE A 35 -12.70 3.49 -1.03
N LEU A 36 -13.93 3.29 -1.51
CA LEU A 36 -14.94 2.47 -0.86
C LEU A 36 -15.82 1.79 -1.89
N ARG A 37 -15.96 0.46 -1.80
CA ARG A 37 -16.92 -0.32 -2.61
C ARG A 37 -17.59 -1.39 -1.75
N PRO A 38 -18.73 -1.08 -1.11
CA PRO A 38 -19.32 -1.95 -0.11
C PRO A 38 -19.60 -3.36 -0.65
N ALA A 39 -19.16 -4.38 0.11
CA ALA A 39 -19.35 -5.80 -0.21
C ALA A 39 -18.94 -6.24 -1.63
N ALA A 40 -17.98 -5.55 -2.24
CA ALA A 40 -17.58 -5.80 -3.63
C ALA A 40 -16.46 -6.85 -3.78
N PHE A 41 -15.76 -7.20 -2.69
CA PHE A 41 -14.58 -8.06 -2.74
C PHE A 41 -14.63 -9.19 -1.71
N ASP A 42 -14.20 -10.38 -2.09
CA ASP A 42 -14.03 -11.51 -1.15
C ASP A 42 -12.66 -11.47 -0.44
N LEU A 43 -11.72 -10.71 -0.97
CA LEU A 43 -10.36 -10.58 -0.46
C LEU A 43 -9.83 -9.15 -0.66
N ALA A 44 -9.31 -8.56 0.41
CA ALA A 44 -8.58 -7.30 0.40
C ALA A 44 -7.13 -7.55 0.83
N ILE A 45 -6.19 -6.94 0.12
CA ILE A 45 -4.75 -7.13 0.32
C ILE A 45 -4.09 -5.75 0.48
N ASN A 46 -3.41 -5.51 1.60
CA ASN A 46 -2.59 -4.33 1.85
C ASN A 46 -1.18 -4.77 2.24
N MET A 47 -0.19 -4.55 1.38
CA MET A 47 1.16 -5.10 1.53
C MET A 47 2.22 -4.02 1.63
N TYR A 48 3.42 -4.40 2.07
CA TYR A 48 4.60 -3.52 2.12
C TYR A 48 4.42 -2.30 3.02
N THR A 49 3.84 -2.51 4.20
CA THR A 49 3.64 -1.45 5.21
C THR A 49 2.81 -0.27 4.71
N SER A 50 1.84 -0.52 3.83
CA SER A 50 0.96 0.50 3.24
C SER A 50 -0.23 0.88 4.14
N PHE A 51 -0.06 0.77 5.46
CA PHE A 51 -1.04 1.07 6.51
C PHE A 51 -0.29 1.53 7.77
N GLY A 52 -0.83 2.50 8.52
CA GLY A 52 -0.24 2.95 9.79
C GLY A 52 0.75 4.11 9.66
N TYR A 53 0.67 4.90 8.57
CA TYR A 53 1.60 6.02 8.30
C TYR A 53 0.99 7.40 8.52
N PHE A 54 -0.28 7.49 8.91
CA PHE A 54 -0.93 8.78 9.16
C PHE A 54 -0.63 9.29 10.57
N GLU A 55 -0.48 10.61 10.73
CA GLU A 55 -0.27 11.23 12.05
C GLU A 55 -1.52 11.11 12.95
N ASP A 56 -2.70 11.22 12.34
CA ASP A 56 -3.98 11.05 13.03
C ASP A 56 -4.42 9.58 12.98
N PRO A 57 -4.50 8.87 14.13
CA PRO A 57 -4.98 7.49 14.18
C PRO A 57 -6.41 7.30 13.65
N ALA A 58 -7.23 8.36 13.59
CA ALA A 58 -8.56 8.30 12.99
C ALA A 58 -8.50 8.06 11.48
N GLU A 59 -7.44 8.52 10.81
CA GLU A 59 -7.25 8.33 9.37
C GLU A 59 -6.85 6.89 9.05
N ASP A 60 -5.96 6.28 9.86
CA ASP A 60 -5.66 4.85 9.76
C ASP A 60 -6.91 3.99 10.04
N ARG A 61 -7.70 4.36 11.06
CA ARG A 61 -8.98 3.69 11.34
C ARG A 61 -9.91 3.76 10.13
N ARG A 62 -10.01 4.92 9.48
CA ARG A 62 -10.84 5.10 8.28
C ARG A 62 -10.41 4.19 7.14
N VAL A 63 -9.11 4.00 6.92
CA VAL A 63 -8.62 3.01 5.92
C VAL A 63 -9.05 1.60 6.30
N ALA A 64 -8.91 1.19 7.56
CA ALA A 64 -9.33 -0.12 8.02
C ALA A 64 -10.85 -0.34 7.87
N GLU A 65 -11.65 0.68 8.19
CA GLU A 65 -13.11 0.66 8.02
C GLU A 65 -13.51 0.54 6.54
N ASN A 66 -12.83 1.26 5.64
CA ASN A 66 -13.08 1.16 4.20
C ASN A 66 -12.74 -0.24 3.65
N LEU A 67 -11.62 -0.82 4.07
CA LEU A 67 -11.22 -2.17 3.71
C LEU A 67 -12.29 -3.18 4.18
N CYS A 68 -12.66 -3.13 5.46
CA CYS A 68 -13.67 -4.01 6.04
C CYS A 68 -15.05 -3.84 5.39
N THR A 69 -15.48 -2.61 5.11
CA THR A 69 -16.77 -2.33 4.47
C THR A 69 -16.79 -2.82 3.03
N SER A 70 -15.64 -2.77 2.35
CA SER A 70 -15.55 -3.23 0.96
C SER A 70 -15.52 -4.76 0.84
N LEU A 71 -15.33 -5.48 1.94
CA LEU A 71 -15.40 -6.93 1.97
C LEU A 71 -16.83 -7.45 2.00
N SER A 72 -17.10 -8.51 1.24
CA SER A 72 -18.33 -9.29 1.33
C SER A 72 -18.41 -9.99 2.70
N PRO A 73 -19.61 -10.38 3.17
CA PRO A 73 -19.73 -11.19 4.37
C PRO A 73 -18.91 -12.49 4.28
N GLY A 74 -17.97 -12.68 5.21
CA GLY A 74 -17.02 -13.81 5.18
C GLY A 74 -15.76 -13.57 4.34
N GLY A 75 -15.60 -12.38 3.76
CA GLY A 75 -14.40 -11.96 3.07
C GLY A 75 -13.20 -11.81 4.02
N ASN A 76 -11.99 -11.84 3.45
CA ASN A 76 -10.75 -11.84 4.21
C ASN A 76 -9.93 -10.58 3.94
N LEU A 77 -9.26 -10.09 4.98
CA LEU A 77 -8.26 -9.02 4.89
C LEU A 77 -6.88 -9.60 5.18
N VAL A 78 -5.94 -9.41 4.26
CA VAL A 78 -4.53 -9.75 4.43
C VAL A 78 -3.73 -8.45 4.51
N MET A 79 -3.00 -8.26 5.61
CA MET A 79 -2.15 -7.09 5.82
C MET A 79 -0.73 -7.49 6.20
N ASP A 80 0.24 -6.83 5.58
CA ASP A 80 1.66 -6.92 5.94
C ASP A 80 2.06 -5.67 6.75
N LEU A 81 2.41 -5.90 8.03
CA LEU A 81 2.73 -4.86 8.99
C LEU A 81 4.10 -5.12 9.62
N MET A 82 4.81 -4.04 9.93
CA MET A 82 6.06 -4.13 10.66
C MET A 82 5.83 -4.03 12.17
N GLY A 83 6.16 -5.10 12.91
CA GLY A 83 6.09 -5.07 14.36
C GLY A 83 7.04 -4.05 14.98
N LYS A 84 6.59 -3.34 16.02
CA LYS A 84 7.36 -2.28 16.69
C LYS A 84 8.72 -2.76 17.20
N GLU A 85 8.81 -4.00 17.69
CA GLU A 85 10.05 -4.60 18.18
C GLU A 85 11.03 -4.85 17.04
N ARG A 86 10.53 -5.22 15.85
CA ARG A 86 11.37 -5.38 14.66
C ARG A 86 11.87 -4.03 14.19
N LEU A 87 11.00 -3.01 14.12
CA LEU A 87 11.39 -1.64 13.78
C LEU A 87 12.47 -1.12 14.72
N ALA A 88 12.25 -1.21 16.03
CA ALA A 88 13.22 -0.75 17.03
C ALA A 88 14.60 -1.42 16.90
N ARG A 89 14.66 -2.67 16.43
CA ARG A 89 15.92 -3.40 16.22
C ARG A 89 16.65 -3.05 14.94
N ILE A 90 15.95 -2.68 13.87
CA ILE A 90 16.53 -2.45 12.54
C ILE A 90 16.57 -0.98 12.15
N PHE A 91 15.99 -0.10 12.96
CA PHE A 91 15.91 1.33 12.67
C PHE A 91 17.32 1.91 12.48
N SER A 92 17.52 2.50 11.31
CA SER A 92 18.72 3.29 11.01
C SER A 92 18.28 4.72 10.71
N PRO A 93 18.68 5.72 11.52
CA PRO A 93 18.28 7.11 11.32
C PRO A 93 18.79 7.66 9.99
N ARG A 94 19.89 7.10 9.48
CA ARG A 94 20.44 7.44 8.16
C ARG A 94 20.77 6.16 7.41
N SER A 95 20.45 6.13 6.13
CA SER A 95 20.91 5.10 5.19
C SER A 95 21.30 5.77 3.88
N TRP A 96 22.25 5.17 3.18
CA TRP A 96 22.61 5.58 1.83
C TRP A 96 22.74 4.35 0.94
N ASP A 97 22.28 4.49 -0.29
CA ASP A 97 22.41 3.47 -1.32
C ASP A 97 23.10 4.10 -2.54
N GLU A 98 24.05 3.38 -3.13
CA GLU A 98 24.68 3.78 -4.40
C GLU A 98 23.79 3.30 -5.56
N LEU A 99 23.39 4.24 -6.41
CA LEU A 99 22.57 3.99 -7.58
C LEU A 99 23.44 3.53 -8.77
N PRO A 100 22.86 2.87 -9.79
CA PRO A 100 23.63 2.36 -10.93
C PRO A 100 24.42 3.41 -11.72
N ASP A 101 24.07 4.68 -11.62
CA ASP A 101 24.75 5.82 -12.24
C ASP A 101 25.88 6.41 -11.36
N GLY A 102 26.16 5.80 -10.21
CA GLY A 102 27.17 6.24 -9.24
C GLY A 102 26.70 7.37 -8.31
N SER A 103 25.44 7.80 -8.40
CA SER A 103 24.87 8.75 -7.45
C SER A 103 24.54 8.09 -6.10
N LEU A 104 24.54 8.86 -5.02
CA LEU A 104 24.16 8.39 -3.69
C LEU A 104 22.75 8.85 -3.33
N PHE A 105 21.86 7.91 -3.03
CA PHE A 105 20.56 8.19 -2.45
C PHE A 105 20.64 8.18 -0.92
N LEU A 106 20.58 9.35 -0.30
CA LEU A 106 20.58 9.50 1.15
C LEU A 106 19.15 9.58 1.68
N GLN A 107 18.82 8.75 2.67
CA GLN A 107 17.56 8.80 3.40
C GLN A 107 17.81 9.06 4.89
N GLU A 108 17.23 10.14 5.40
CA GLU A 108 17.19 10.48 6.83
C GLU A 108 15.77 10.25 7.36
N ARG A 109 15.66 9.64 8.54
CA ARG A 109 14.40 9.26 9.20
C ARG A 109 14.41 9.83 10.61
N GLU A 110 13.35 10.54 10.98
CA GLU A 110 13.10 11.08 12.33
C GLU A 110 12.01 10.28 13.06
#